data_AF-A0A966LY52-F1
#
_entry.id   AF-A0A966LY52-F1
#
_cell.length_a   1.000
_cell.length_b   1.000
_cell.length_c   1.000
_cell.angle_alpha   90.00
_cell.angle_beta   90.00
_cell.angle_gamma   90.00
#
_symmetry.space_group_name_H-M   'P 1'
#
loop_
_entity.id
_entity.type
_entity.pdbx_description
1 polymer ?
#
loop_
_entity_poly.entity_id
_entity_poly.type
_entity_poly.pdbx_seq_one_letter_code
_entity_poly.pdbx_strand_id
1 'polypeptide(L)'
;RRQMYVYKKNLALNFLNFIFCVEKKINFKIFLRYRLFINKFKVPKFPISGDFLIKKGFKQGKQLGKKLELLEEYWIKNNFKLNLSNI
;
A
#
# COMPACT_ATOMS: atom_id res chain seq x y z
N ARG A 1 1.36 -0.93 -7.15
CA ARG A 1 1.08 -0.01 -6.01
C ARG A 1 0.82 -0.79 -4.71
N ARG A 2 -0.21 -1.65 -4.62
CA ARG A 2 -0.49 -2.48 -3.42
C ARG A 2 0.72 -3.30 -2.95
N GLN A 3 1.38 -4.00 -3.88
CA GLN A 3 2.59 -4.77 -3.57
C GLN A 3 3.74 -3.94 -2.98
N MET A 4 3.86 -2.66 -3.34
CA MET A 4 4.90 -1.76 -2.81
C MET A 4 4.59 -1.28 -1.39
N TYR A 5 3.31 -1.24 -1.01
CA TYR A 5 2.87 -0.98 0.37
C TYR A 5 3.23 -2.17 1.26
N VAL A 6 2.92 -3.39 0.81
CA VAL A 6 3.11 -4.63 1.59
C VAL A 6 4.58 -5.04 1.68
N TYR A 7 5.29 -5.10 0.55
CA TYR A 7 6.59 -5.78 0.47
C TYR A 7 7.81 -4.86 0.48
N LYS A 8 7.59 -3.56 0.76
CA LYS A 8 8.61 -2.50 0.72
C LYS A 8 9.17 -2.29 -0.70
N LYS A 9 9.74 -1.10 -0.89
CA LYS A 9 10.27 -0.63 -2.18
C LYS A 9 11.42 -1.49 -2.72
N ASN A 10 12.33 -1.94 -1.85
CA ASN A 10 13.53 -2.68 -2.25
C ASN A 10 13.18 -4.04 -2.86
N LEU A 11 12.18 -4.74 -2.32
CA LEU A 11 11.78 -6.03 -2.86
C LEU A 11 11.19 -5.88 -4.27
N ALA A 12 10.38 -4.84 -4.50
CA ALA A 12 9.85 -4.54 -5.83
C ALA A 12 10.95 -4.23 -6.86
N LEU A 13 12.03 -3.54 -6.45
CA LEU A 13 13.20 -3.31 -7.31
C LEU A 13 13.94 -4.61 -7.62
N ASN A 14 14.15 -5.47 -6.62
CA ASN A 14 14.82 -6.75 -6.81
C ASN A 14 14.05 -7.66 -7.77
N PHE A 15 12.72 -7.75 -7.63
CA PHE A 15 11.88 -8.49 -8.57
C PHE A 15 11.93 -7.91 -9.98
N LEU A 16 11.86 -6.58 -10.13
CA LEU A 16 11.96 -5.96 -11.44
C LEU A 16 13.31 -6.26 -12.11
N ASN A 17 14.41 -6.19 -11.35
CA ASN A 17 15.74 -6.53 -11.86
C ASN A 17 15.82 -8.00 -12.28
N PHE A 18 15.30 -8.91 -11.44
CA PHE A 18 15.26 -10.34 -11.75
C PHE A 18 14.46 -10.63 -13.03
N ILE A 19 13.26 -10.07 -13.14
CA ILE A 19 12.42 -10.22 -14.34
C ILE A 19 13.14 -9.67 -15.57
N PHE A 20 13.81 -8.52 -15.47
CA PHE A 20 14.56 -7.95 -16.59
C PHE A 20 15.75 -8.84 -17.03
N CYS A 21 16.42 -9.51 -16.10
CA CYS A 21 17.50 -10.44 -16.42
C CYS A 21 16.99 -11.71 -17.12
N VAL A 22 15.82 -12.22 -16.73
CA VAL A 22 15.25 -13.47 -17.25
C VAL A 22 14.48 -13.23 -18.56
N GLU A 23 13.69 -12.16 -18.63
CA GLU A 23 12.81 -11.88 -19.76
C GLU A 23 13.50 -11.01 -20.81
N LYS A 24 14.04 -11.66 -21.84
CA LYS A 24 14.79 -10.99 -22.93
C LYS A 24 13.94 -10.06 -23.80
N LYS A 25 12.61 -10.11 -23.69
CA LYS A 25 11.69 -9.28 -24.48
C LYS A 25 11.44 -7.89 -23.88
N ILE A 26 11.84 -7.64 -22.63
CA ILE A 26 11.58 -6.34 -22.00
C ILE A 26 12.56 -5.30 -22.56
N ASN A 27 12.01 -4.30 -23.24
CA ASN A 27 12.79 -3.16 -23.70
C ASN A 27 13.39 -2.38 -22.51
N PHE A 28 14.67 -2.02 -22.61
CA PHE A 28 15.36 -1.20 -21.61
C PHE A 28 14.64 0.10 -21.24
N LYS A 29 13.98 0.78 -22.20
CA LYS A 29 13.16 1.96 -21.93
C LYS A 29 11.97 1.65 -21.01
N ILE A 30 11.33 0.50 -21.20
CA ILE A 30 10.21 0.04 -20.37
C ILE A 30 10.72 -0.29 -18.97
N PHE A 31 11.85 -0.99 -18.88
CA PHE A 31 12.51 -1.28 -17.61
C PHE A 31 12.82 0.00 -16.81
N LEU A 32 13.44 1.00 -17.45
CA LEU A 32 13.73 2.29 -16.81
C LEU A 32 12.47 3.02 -16.34
N ARG A 33 11.39 3.00 -17.13
CA ARG A 33 10.09 3.59 -16.73
C ARG A 33 9.55 2.94 -15.46
N TYR A 34 9.56 1.61 -15.38
CA TYR A 34 9.11 0.91 -14.17
C TYR A 34 10.01 1.18 -12.96
N ARG A 35 11.33 1.21 -13.18
CA ARG A 35 12.29 1.50 -12.11
C ARG A 35 12.11 2.92 -11.56
N LEU A 36 11.90 3.90 -12.43
CA LEU A 36 11.55 5.28 -12.04
C LEU A 36 10.22 5.34 -11.29
N PHE A 37 9.20 4.61 -11.75
CA PHE A 37 7.90 4.54 -11.08
C PHE A 37 8.04 3.98 -9.65
N ILE A 38 8.75 2.86 -9.48
CA ILE A 38 9.03 2.28 -8.14
C ILE A 38 9.81 3.28 -7.30
N ASN A 39 10.81 3.93 -7.88
CA ASN A 39 11.66 4.90 -7.19
C ASN A 39 10.90 6.14 -6.70
N LYS A 40 9.94 6.63 -7.49
CA LYS A 40 9.11 7.79 -7.15
C LYS A 40 7.88 7.42 -6.32
N PHE A 41 7.56 6.14 -6.16
CA PHE A 41 6.39 5.71 -5.41
C PHE A 41 6.52 6.09 -3.93
N LYS A 42 5.66 6.99 -3.48
CA LYS A 42 5.50 7.33 -2.07
C LYS A 42 4.55 6.33 -1.45
N VAL A 43 4.98 5.65 -0.39
CA VAL A 43 4.14 4.71 0.35
C VAL A 43 2.99 5.50 0.98
N PRO A 44 1.72 5.18 0.64
CA PRO A 44 0.56 5.80 1.26
C PRO A 44 0.58 5.58 2.77
N LYS A 45 0.13 6.55 3.56
CA LYS A 45 -0.05 6.39 5.01
C LYS A 45 -1.53 6.17 5.29
N PHE A 46 -1.85 5.16 6.11
CA PHE A 46 -3.22 4.90 6.50
C PHE A 46 -3.78 6.11 7.28
N PRO A 47 -4.90 6.70 6.85
CA PRO A 47 -5.32 8.01 7.35
C PRO A 47 -6.18 7.95 8.63
N ILE A 48 -6.57 6.77 9.09
CA ILE A 48 -7.43 6.59 10.26
C ILE A 48 -6.59 6.22 11.48
N SER A 49 -6.69 7.01 12.54
CA SER A 49 -6.09 6.71 13.85
C SER A 49 -7.08 6.05 14.81
N GLY A 50 -6.57 5.43 15.86
CA GLY A 50 -7.40 4.92 16.96
C GLY A 50 -8.24 6.02 17.60
N ASP A 51 -7.67 7.21 17.80
CA ASP A 51 -8.37 8.36 18.39
C ASP A 51 -9.56 8.82 17.54
N PHE A 52 -9.46 8.72 16.22
CA PHE A 52 -10.59 9.02 15.32
C PHE A 52 -11.76 8.07 15.59
N LEU A 53 -11.50 6.77 15.77
CA LEU A 53 -12.55 5.81 16.10
C LEU A 53 -13.08 6.02 17.52
N ILE A 54 -12.22 6.37 18.49
CA ILE A 54 -12.68 6.66 19.85
C ILE A 54 -13.66 7.85 19.85
N LYS A 55 -13.36 8.92 19.11
CA LYS A 55 -14.26 10.07 18.93
C LYS A 55 -15.58 9.71 18.25
N LYS A 56 -15.59 8.66 17.42
CA LYS A 56 -16.80 8.10 16.77
C LYS A 56 -17.61 7.16 17.68
N GLY A 57 -17.17 6.93 18.92
CA GLY A 57 -17.89 6.12 19.91
C GLY A 57 -17.35 4.69 20.10
N PHE A 58 -16.23 4.34 19.44
CA PHE A 58 -15.61 3.03 19.67
C PHE A 58 -14.86 3.01 21.01
N LYS A 59 -15.06 1.95 21.80
CA LYS A 59 -14.32 1.75 23.05
C LYS A 59 -12.90 1.27 22.77
N GLN A 60 -11.96 1.76 23.55
CA GLN A 60 -10.58 1.28 23.52
C GLN A 60 -10.52 -0.22 23.86
N GLY A 61 -9.66 -0.97 23.16
CA GLY A 61 -9.44 -2.39 23.40
C GLY A 61 -9.25 -3.19 22.11
N LYS A 62 -9.23 -4.52 22.26
CA LYS A 62 -8.94 -5.46 21.16
C LYS A 62 -9.91 -5.33 19.97
N GLN A 63 -11.17 -4.98 20.23
CA GLN A 63 -12.17 -4.78 19.18
C GLN A 63 -11.87 -3.56 18.30
N LEU A 64 -11.35 -2.47 18.88
CA LEU A 64 -10.94 -1.28 18.14
C LEU A 64 -9.73 -1.57 17.24
N GLY A 65 -8.74 -2.31 17.77
CA GLY A 65 -7.59 -2.79 16.98
C GLY A 65 -8.03 -3.61 15.76
N LYS A 66 -8.90 -4.61 15.96
CA LYS A 66 -9.47 -5.41 14.86
C LYS A 66 -10.23 -4.55 13.84
N LYS A 67 -10.95 -3.52 14.29
CA LYS A 67 -11.67 -2.62 13.40
C LYS A 67 -10.70 -1.77 12.56
N LEU A 68 -9.59 -1.29 13.14
CA LEU A 68 -8.52 -0.60 12.41
C LEU A 68 -7.91 -1.49 11.33
N GLU A 69 -7.56 -2.74 11.67
CA GLU A 69 -7.01 -3.72 10.72
C GLU A 69 -7.95 -3.94 9.52
N LEU A 70 -9.24 -4.13 9.78
CA LEU A 70 -10.25 -4.31 8.71
C LEU A 70 -10.37 -3.07 7.82
N LEU A 71 -10.32 -1.87 8.41
CA LEU A 71 -10.37 -0.61 7.66
C LEU A 71 -9.11 -0.42 6.81
N GLU A 72 -7.94 -0.78 7.33
CA GLU A 72 -6.68 -0.75 6.61
C GLU A 72 -6.70 -1.73 5.43
N GLU A 73 -7.17 -2.95 5.63
CA GLU A 73 -7.33 -3.92 4.54
C GLU A 73 -8.27 -3.42 3.46
N TYR A 74 -9.43 -2.88 3.84
CA TYR A 74 -10.39 -2.31 2.90
C TYR A 74 -9.78 -1.16 2.11
N TRP A 75 -9.05 -0.28 2.79
CA TRP A 75 -8.35 0.84 2.17
C TRP A 75 -7.30 0.38 1.14
N ILE A 76 -6.48 -0.63 1.47
CA ILE A 76 -5.51 -1.22 0.54
C ILE A 76 -6.23 -1.87 -0.65
N LYS A 77 -7.31 -2.63 -0.40
CA LYS A 77 -8.14 -3.28 -1.42
C LYS A 77 -8.84 -2.27 -2.33
N ASN A 78 -9.14 -1.07 -1.83
CA ASN A 78 -9.78 0.00 -2.59
C ASN A 78 -8.77 0.99 -3.20
N ASN A 79 -7.55 0.55 -3.53
CA ASN A 79 -6.51 1.38 -4.14
C ASN A 79 -6.16 2.62 -3.32
N PHE A 80 -6.13 2.49 -2.00
CA PHE A 80 -5.82 3.56 -1.05
C PHE A 80 -6.85 4.71 -1.09
N LYS A 81 -8.08 4.43 -1.55
CA LYS A 81 -9.22 5.34 -1.44
C LYS A 81 -10.05 4.95 -0.22
N LEU A 82 -10.33 5.93 0.62
CA LEU A 82 -11.13 5.76 1.83
C LEU A 82 -12.29 6.74 1.77
N ASN A 83 -13.51 6.25 1.94
CA ASN A 83 -14.67 7.12 2.09
C ASN A 83 -15.02 7.26 3.57
N LEU A 84 -14.63 8.39 4.15
CA LEU A 84 -14.81 8.69 5.57
C LEU A 84 -16.27 9.00 5.94
N SER A 85 -17.16 9.24 4.95
CA SER A 85 -18.58 9.52 5.21
C SER A 85 -19.33 8.31 5.77
N ASN A 86 -18.81 7.11 5.55
CA ASN A 86 -19.47 5.85 5.89
C ASN A 86 -18.86 5.16 7.13
N ILE A 87 -18.03 5.89 7.88
CA ILE A 87 -17.30 5.43 9.08
C ILE A 87 -17.70 6.28 10.28
#